data_AF-A0A128A4T8-F1
#
_entry.id   AF-A0A128A4T8-F1
#
_cell.length_a   1.000
_cell.length_b   1.000
_cell.length_c   1.000
_cell.angle_alpha   90.00
_cell.angle_beta   90.00
_cell.angle_gamma   90.00
#
_symmetry.space_group_name_H-M   'P 1'
#
loop_
_entity.id
_entity.type
_entity.pdbx_description
1 polymer ?
#
loop_
_entity_poly.entity_id
_entity_poly.type
_entity_poly.pdbx_seq_one_letter_code
_entity_poly.pdbx_strand_id
1 'polypeptide(L)'
;MSEDMIKTVRGLLSAGRGNAKRLREIIETVKSGEPIVMSDYRYIQNLLESPNATDVEQAQSIPQPKRDTSLEVLRVRLAEGQISIEEFRVLKKALTNEE
;
A
#
# COMPACT_ATOMS: atom_id res chain seq x y z
N MET A 1 15.91 14.83 4.35
CA MET A 1 14.69 14.00 4.14
C MET A 1 15.00 12.73 3.36
N SER A 2 15.63 12.81 2.18
CA SER A 2 15.97 11.61 1.38
C SER A 2 17.03 10.70 2.02
N GLU A 3 17.94 11.27 2.81
CA GLU A 3 19.05 10.54 3.43
C GLU A 3 18.62 9.59 4.56
N ASP A 4 17.63 10.00 5.36
CA ASP A 4 17.05 9.20 6.44
C ASP A 4 16.36 7.95 5.88
N MET A 5 15.63 8.10 4.77
CA MET A 5 14.97 6.98 4.10
C MET A 5 15.99 5.92 3.62
N ILE A 6 17.12 6.35 3.04
CA ILE A 6 18.17 5.42 2.61
C ILE A 6 18.75 4.66 3.81
N LYS A 7 18.97 5.33 4.95
CA LYS A 7 19.46 4.68 6.18
C LYS A 7 18.46 3.63 6.66
N THR A 8 17.16 3.94 6.66
CA THR A 8 16.11 2.99 7.04
C THR A 8 16.06 1.77 6.13
N VAL A 9 16.07 1.96 4.81
CA VAL A 9 16.03 0.87 3.83
C VAL A 9 17.28 0.00 3.91
N ARG A 10 18.46 0.60 4.15
CA ARG A 10 19.69 -0.15 4.44
C ARG A 10 19.58 -0.96 5.72
N GLY A 11 18.96 -0.42 6.78
CA GLY A 11 18.67 -1.15 8.00
C GLY A 11 17.82 -2.39 7.74
N LEU A 12 16.77 -2.27 6.93
CA LEU A 12 15.92 -3.38 6.51
C LEU A 12 16.70 -4.43 5.70
N LEU A 13 17.59 -3.98 4.80
CA LEU A 13 18.44 -4.86 3.98
C LEU A 13 19.42 -5.66 4.85
N SER A 14 20.10 -4.99 5.80
CA SER A 14 21.04 -5.62 6.73
C SER A 14 20.35 -6.55 7.71
N ALA A 15 19.10 -6.26 8.09
CA ALA A 15 18.28 -7.12 8.92
C ALA A 15 17.64 -8.29 8.15
N GLY A 16 17.87 -8.40 6.84
CA GLY A 16 17.28 -9.44 6.00
C GLY A 16 15.76 -9.36 5.89
N ARG A 17 15.16 -8.19 6.15
CA ARG A 17 13.70 -8.02 6.21
C ARG A 17 13.16 -7.54 4.88
N GLY A 18 12.42 -8.41 4.21
CA GLY A 18 11.81 -8.12 2.90
C GLY A 18 12.68 -8.54 1.72
N ASN A 19 12.43 -7.93 0.56
CA ASN A 19 13.00 -8.31 -0.71
C ASN A 19 14.22 -7.44 -1.03
N ALA A 20 15.40 -8.04 -1.00
CA ALA A 20 16.66 -7.35 -1.21
C ALA A 20 16.82 -6.73 -2.61
N LYS A 21 16.12 -7.22 -3.64
CA LYS A 21 16.11 -6.61 -4.97
C LYS A 21 15.29 -5.31 -4.94
N ARG A 22 14.06 -5.40 -4.43
CA ARG A 22 13.15 -4.25 -4.34
C ARG A 22 13.69 -3.14 -3.45
N LEU A 23 14.26 -3.48 -2.29
CA LEU A 23 14.89 -2.49 -1.40
C LEU A 23 16.08 -1.79 -2.07
N ARG A 24 16.84 -2.48 -2.94
CA ARG A 24 17.92 -1.87 -3.72
C ARG A 24 17.37 -0.89 -4.77
N GLU A 25 16.33 -1.29 -5.50
CA GLU A 25 15.66 -0.41 -6.48
C GLU A 25 15.17 0.87 -5.80
N ILE A 26 14.54 0.77 -4.62
CA ILE A 26 14.08 1.95 -3.87
C ILE A 26 15.25 2.86 -3.45
N ILE A 27 16.38 2.29 -3.02
CA ILE A 27 17.59 3.08 -2.71
C ILE A 27 18.06 3.83 -3.95
N GLU A 28 18.02 3.22 -5.13
CA GLU A 28 18.41 3.87 -6.38
C GLU A 28 17.44 5.00 -6.76
N THR A 29 16.12 4.78 -6.69
CA THR A 29 15.10 5.82 -6.93
C THR A 29 15.34 7.03 -6.02
N VAL A 30 15.56 6.80 -4.72
CA VAL A 30 15.82 7.89 -3.76
C VAL A 30 17.13 8.61 -4.04
N LYS A 31 18.17 7.88 -4.47
CA LYS A 31 19.47 8.47 -4.86
C LYS A 31 19.38 9.30 -6.14
N SER A 32 18.56 8.89 -7.09
CA SER A 32 18.29 9.62 -8.33
C SER A 32 17.48 10.90 -8.08
N GLY A 33 16.99 11.11 -6.86
CA GLY A 33 16.13 12.25 -6.52
C GLY A 33 14.69 12.08 -6.98
N GLU A 34 14.32 10.88 -7.43
CA GLU A 34 12.96 10.58 -7.84
C GLU A 34 12.05 10.33 -6.63
N PRO A 35 10.78 10.73 -6.71
CA PRO A 35 9.82 10.44 -5.66
C PRO A 35 9.54 8.94 -5.60
N ILE A 36 9.59 8.39 -4.39
CA ILE A 36 9.26 6.98 -4.16
C ILE A 36 7.78 6.78 -4.46
N VAL A 37 7.46 5.76 -5.25
CA VAL A 37 6.08 5.39 -5.51
C VAL A 37 5.37 4.95 -4.23
N MET A 38 4.08 5.23 -4.14
CA MET A 38 3.29 5.00 -2.92
C MET A 38 3.27 3.52 -2.50
N SER A 39 3.39 2.61 -3.47
CA SER A 39 3.52 1.16 -3.24
C SER A 39 4.80 0.80 -2.48
N ASP A 40 5.92 1.45 -2.80
CA ASP A 40 7.21 1.23 -2.16
C ASP A 40 7.30 1.94 -0.81
N TYR A 41 6.69 3.11 -0.69
CA TYR A 41 6.54 3.77 0.61
C TYR A 41 5.77 2.88 1.60
N ARG A 42 4.60 2.36 1.17
CA ARG A 42 3.80 1.43 1.99
C ARG A 42 4.53 0.13 2.29
N TYR A 43 5.31 -0.37 1.34
CA TYR A 43 6.15 -1.55 1.54
C TYR A 43 7.16 -1.35 2.66
N ILE A 44 7.88 -0.23 2.65
CA ILE A 44 8.86 0.12 3.69
C ILE A 44 8.16 0.28 5.05
N GLN A 45 7.05 1.04 5.11
CA GLN A 45 6.29 1.24 6.34
C GLN A 45 5.84 -0.10 6.96
N ASN A 46 5.31 -1.02 6.16
CA ASN A 46 4.88 -2.32 6.66
C ASN A 46 6.04 -3.15 7.25
N LEU A 47 7.24 -3.04 6.68
CA LEU A 47 8.45 -3.70 7.19
C LEU A 47 8.94 -3.09 8.51
N LEU A 48 8.69 -1.80 8.75
CA LEU A 48 9.01 -1.08 9.99
C LEU A 48 7.98 -1.38 11.10
N GLU A 49 6.69 -1.36 10.76
CA GLU A 49 5.59 -1.55 11.71
C GLU A 49 5.45 -2.99 12.21
N SER A 50 5.97 -3.97 11.47
CA SER A 50 5.91 -5.38 11.83
C SER A 50 7.27 -5.87 12.37
N PRO A 51 7.72 -5.60 13.61
CA PRO A 51 8.98 -6.13 14.14
C PRO A 51 8.96 -7.65 14.40
N ASN A 52 7.78 -8.31 14.40
CA ASN A 52 7.60 -9.74 14.71
C ASN A 52 6.83 -10.51 13.63
N ALA A 53 7.39 -10.61 12.43
CA ALA A 53 6.92 -11.58 11.44
C ALA A 53 8.13 -12.10 10.67
N THR A 54 8.91 -12.92 11.34
CA THR A 54 9.74 -13.91 10.67
C THR A 54 8.79 -15.06 10.36
N ASP A 55 8.22 -15.10 9.15
CA ASP A 55 8.26 -16.32 8.35
C ASP A 55 7.95 -16.02 6.89
N VAL A 56 8.70 -16.71 6.06
CA VAL A 56 8.72 -16.64 4.61
C VAL A 56 7.74 -17.67 4.06
N GLU A 57 7.14 -17.30 2.93
CA GLU A 57 6.71 -18.20 1.84
C GLU A 57 5.25 -18.69 1.78
N GLN A 58 4.63 -18.31 0.65
CA GLN A 58 3.50 -18.95 -0.05
C GLN A 58 2.15 -19.12 0.67
N ALA A 59 1.24 -18.16 0.41
CA ALA A 59 -0.13 -18.51 0.02
C ALA A 59 -0.75 -17.38 -0.80
N GLN A 60 -1.21 -17.73 -1.99
CA GLN A 60 -2.17 -16.97 -2.75
C GLN A 60 -3.47 -16.82 -1.93
N SER A 61 -3.72 -15.63 -1.38
CA SER A 61 -5.06 -15.15 -0.98
C SER A 61 -5.06 -13.63 -0.70
N ILE A 62 -5.24 -12.87 -1.79
CA ILE A 62 -5.87 -11.54 -2.00
C ILE A 62 -6.83 -11.03 -0.88
N PRO A 63 -7.25 -9.72 -0.83
CA PRO A 63 -6.62 -8.43 -1.18
C PRO A 63 -6.76 -7.36 -0.06
N GLN A 64 -5.88 -6.35 0.01
CA GLN A 64 -6.31 -4.98 0.35
C GLN A 64 -5.50 -3.94 -0.44
N PRO A 65 -5.94 -3.67 -1.70
CA PRO A 65 -6.32 -2.28 -2.03
C PRO A 65 -7.50 -2.20 -3.02
N LYS A 66 -8.54 -3.04 -2.89
CA LYS A 66 -9.77 -2.89 -3.72
C LYS A 66 -10.77 -1.88 -3.16
N ARG A 67 -10.66 -1.49 -1.88
CA ARG A 67 -11.63 -0.58 -1.25
C ARG A 67 -11.56 0.81 -1.84
N ASP A 68 -10.38 1.37 -2.01
CA ASP A 68 -10.21 2.69 -2.62
C ASP A 68 -10.70 2.72 -4.07
N THR A 69 -10.31 1.73 -4.89
CA THR A 69 -10.79 1.66 -6.29
C THR A 69 -12.31 1.45 -6.39
N SER A 70 -12.90 0.59 -5.55
CA SER A 70 -14.35 0.35 -5.59
C SER A 70 -15.15 1.55 -5.06
N LEU A 71 -14.65 2.27 -4.05
CA LEU A 71 -15.27 3.51 -3.58
C LEU A 71 -15.16 4.63 -4.62
N GLU A 72 -14.05 4.69 -5.36
CA GLU A 72 -13.83 5.67 -6.41
C GLU A 72 -14.80 5.44 -7.58
N VAL A 73 -14.99 4.20 -8.01
CA VAL A 73 -16.02 3.83 -9.00
C VAL A 73 -17.41 4.26 -8.54
N LEU A 74 -17.77 3.98 -7.28
CA LEU A 74 -19.07 4.40 -6.74
C LEU A 74 -19.24 5.93 -6.72
N ARG A 75 -18.18 6.71 -6.46
CA ARG A 75 -18.22 8.18 -6.52
C ARG A 75 -18.43 8.69 -7.94
N VAL A 76 -17.76 8.09 -8.94
CA VAL A 76 -17.94 8.45 -10.35
C VAL A 76 -19.39 8.18 -10.78
N ARG A 77 -19.93 7.01 -10.47
CA ARG A 77 -21.33 6.67 -10.81
C ARG A 77 -22.34 7.61 -10.18
N LEU A 78 -22.10 8.05 -8.95
CA LEU A 78 -22.94 9.05 -8.28
C LEU A 78 -22.86 10.41 -9.00
N ALA A 79 -21.67 10.84 -9.42
CA ALA A 79 -21.46 12.09 -10.14
C ALA A 79 -22.07 12.08 -11.56
N GLU A 80 -22.05 10.92 -12.23
CA GLU A 80 -22.70 10.71 -13.52
C GLU A 80 -24.21 10.49 -13.40
N GLY A 81 -24.77 10.44 -12.18
CA GLY A 81 -26.19 10.19 -11.94
C GLY A 81 -26.65 8.76 -12.25
N GLN A 82 -25.71 7.82 -12.36
CA GLN A 82 -25.99 6.40 -12.60
C GLN A 82 -26.52 5.68 -11.35
N ILE A 83 -26.23 6.21 -10.16
CA ILE A 83 -26.76 5.73 -8.89
C ILE A 83 -27.21 6.90 -8.04
N SER A 84 -28.21 6.66 -7.18
CA SER A 84 -28.70 7.65 -6.23
C SER A 84 -27.80 7.75 -4.99
N ILE A 85 -27.95 8.84 -4.24
CA ILE A 85 -27.20 9.05 -2.97
C ILE A 85 -27.48 7.93 -1.95
N GLU A 86 -28.69 7.36 -1.96
CA GLU A 86 -29.10 6.26 -1.07
C GLU A 86 -28.42 4.96 -1.46
N GLU A 87 -28.40 4.62 -2.75
CA GLU A 87 -27.69 3.46 -3.29
C GLU A 87 -26.19 3.53 -2.99
N PHE A 88 -25.58 4.71 -3.14
CA PHE A 88 -24.18 4.93 -2.80
C PHE A 88 -23.90 4.62 -1.32
N ARG A 89 -24.77 5.03 -0.38
CA ARG A 89 -24.59 4.76 1.06
C ARG A 89 -24.69 3.27 1.38
N VAL A 90 -25.65 2.57 0.80
CA VAL A 90 -25.82 1.11 0.99
C VAL A 90 -24.60 0.36 0.47
N LEU A 91 -24.16 0.68 -0.75
CA LEU A 91 -22.99 0.04 -1.38
C LEU A 91 -21.70 0.37 -0.63
N LYS A 92 -21.54 1.61 -0.15
CA LYS A 92 -20.42 2.01 0.69
C LYS A 92 -20.39 1.21 2.00
N LYS A 93 -21.54 1.08 2.69
CA LYS A 93 -21.64 0.33 3.95
C LYS A 93 -21.36 -1.16 3.76
N ALA A 94 -21.90 -1.75 2.70
CA ALA A 94 -21.64 -3.15 2.33
C ALA A 94 -20.15 -3.40 2.02
N LEU A 95 -19.44 -2.39 1.52
CA LEU A 95 -18.01 -2.48 1.24
C LEU A 95 -17.14 -2.29 2.50
N THR A 96 -17.63 -1.56 3.50
CA THR A 96 -16.91 -1.30 4.77
C THR A 96 -17.19 -2.34 5.86
N ASN A 97 -18.10 -3.30 5.67
CA ASN A 97 -18.42 -4.36 6.65
C ASN A 97 -18.64 -3.80 8.08
N GLU A 98 -19.35 -2.67 8.20
CA GLU A 98 -19.91 -2.27 9.49
C GLU A 98 -21.27 -2.97 9.64
N GLU A 99 -21.26 -4.14 10.28
CA GLU A 99 -22.46 -4.70 10.92
C GLU A 99 -22.89 -3.82 12.10
#